data_AF-A0A6N9PBW1-F1
#
_entry.id   AF-A0A6N9PBW1-F1
#
_cell.length_a   1.000
_cell.length_b   1.000
_cell.length_c   1.000
_cell.angle_alpha   90.00
_cell.angle_beta   90.00
_cell.angle_gamma   90.00
#
_symmetry.space_group_name_H-M   'P 1'
#
loop_
_entity.id
_entity.type
_entity.pdbx_description
1 polymer ?
#
loop_
_entity_poly.entity_id
_entity_poly.type
_entity_poly.pdbx_seq_one_letter_code
_entity_poly.pdbx_strand_id
1 'polypeptide(L)'
;MNATITVGNTGLYLDGQFVSNAIPEVRGLYTKTSEEAPSTIEISVSVGNLPPKTLFVPVEGLNFATLHKDFPAMSCVGSKRRELFDAWLHNLYVQSPEDYYHGTSSLKIGSFVTENGILQLPYGTLGAIEGGETLGLEKHYVIIDSKLATISVLRDVYVAATLWLPLLLSLPNAALMVLGFTLLSMVRSAVLNAGIHLQAVLFVTGLQGIGKTTLISRFVSFITKGISPNKPALFFDLGSSLAGLRIAMTTYRDLPIVADNACKSASKAVQRKREEVLAQIIREAANAAPIMKASPGGNQVELENVASVLFTAEDTPKNESDLTRCILVKISEQPDLPEELTPDMVSAIR
;
A
#
# COMPACT_ATOMS: atom_id res chain seq x y z
N MET A 1 -19.67 -25.72 -46.19
CA MET A 1 -20.06 -26.82 -45.28
C MET A 1 -19.34 -26.57 -43.98
N ASN A 2 -20.09 -26.27 -42.91
CA ASN A 2 -19.50 -26.07 -41.58
C ASN A 2 -19.07 -27.44 -41.06
N ALA A 3 -17.76 -27.71 -41.07
CA ALA A 3 -17.20 -28.94 -40.55
C ALA A 3 -17.37 -28.91 -39.02
N THR A 4 -18.04 -29.91 -38.46
CA THR A 4 -18.35 -29.94 -37.01
C THR A 4 -17.34 -30.81 -36.29
N ILE A 5 -16.57 -30.22 -35.38
CA ILE A 5 -15.71 -30.99 -34.47
C ILE A 5 -16.57 -31.53 -33.33
N THR A 6 -16.47 -32.83 -33.07
CA THR A 6 -17.12 -33.53 -31.96
C THR A 6 -16.08 -34.12 -31.01
N VAL A 7 -16.41 -34.09 -29.72
CA VAL A 7 -15.64 -34.75 -28.67
C VAL A 7 -16.05 -36.21 -28.63
N GLY A 8 -15.10 -37.13 -28.88
CA GLY A 8 -15.30 -38.56 -28.77
C GLY A 8 -14.53 -39.16 -27.58
N ASN A 9 -14.72 -40.45 -27.32
CA ASN A 9 -14.13 -41.13 -26.16
C ASN A 9 -12.59 -41.15 -26.13
N THR A 10 -11.93 -40.97 -27.28
CA THR A 10 -10.46 -41.08 -27.40
C THR A 10 -9.78 -39.84 -27.99
N GLY A 11 -10.54 -38.77 -28.23
CA GLY A 11 -10.01 -37.56 -28.86
C GLY A 11 -11.07 -36.72 -29.56
N LEU A 12 -10.61 -35.74 -30.33
CA LEU A 12 -11.44 -34.89 -31.17
C LEU A 12 -11.57 -35.47 -32.57
N TYR A 13 -12.77 -35.39 -33.13
CA TYR A 13 -13.11 -35.88 -34.46
C TYR A 13 -13.75 -34.76 -35.28
N LEU A 14 -13.46 -34.70 -36.57
CA LEU A 14 -14.13 -33.81 -37.52
C LEU A 14 -14.81 -34.65 -38.59
N ASP A 15 -16.14 -34.53 -38.67
CA ASP A 15 -16.96 -35.32 -39.58
C ASP A 15 -16.66 -36.83 -39.48
N GLY A 16 -16.44 -37.31 -38.25
CA GLY A 16 -16.10 -38.71 -37.94
C GLY A 16 -14.62 -39.10 -38.13
N GLN A 17 -13.77 -38.21 -38.64
CA GLN A 17 -12.33 -38.46 -38.82
C GLN A 17 -11.51 -37.91 -37.66
N PHE A 18 -10.55 -38.70 -37.17
CA PHE A 18 -9.72 -38.33 -36.03
C PHE A 18 -8.84 -37.10 -36.32
N VAL A 19 -8.82 -36.14 -35.38
CA VAL A 19 -8.08 -34.87 -35.47
C VAL A 19 -6.93 -34.86 -34.47
N SER A 20 -7.23 -35.11 -33.20
CA SER A 20 -6.30 -35.01 -32.09
C SER A 20 -6.67 -35.98 -30.98
N ASN A 21 -5.68 -36.54 -30.27
CA ASN A 21 -5.93 -37.35 -29.07
C ASN A 21 -6.23 -36.49 -27.83
N ALA A 22 -6.12 -35.17 -27.96
CA ALA A 22 -6.25 -34.22 -26.88
C ALA A 22 -7.64 -33.60 -26.88
N ILE A 23 -8.30 -33.63 -25.72
CA ILE A 23 -9.59 -33.03 -25.47
C ILE A 23 -9.37 -31.87 -24.49
N PRO A 24 -9.24 -30.63 -24.98
CA PRO A 24 -9.11 -29.46 -24.13
C PRO A 24 -10.49 -28.97 -23.68
N GLU A 25 -10.53 -28.44 -22.46
CA GLU A 25 -11.71 -27.85 -21.83
C GLU A 25 -11.29 -26.54 -21.16
N VAL A 26 -12.00 -25.45 -21.45
CA VAL A 26 -11.76 -24.16 -20.82
C VAL A 26 -12.32 -24.22 -19.40
N ARG A 27 -11.45 -24.04 -18.40
CA ARG A 27 -11.78 -24.10 -16.97
C ARG A 27 -11.80 -22.73 -16.30
N GLY A 28 -11.11 -21.76 -16.86
CA GLY A 28 -11.15 -20.40 -16.34
C GLY A 28 -10.61 -19.35 -17.30
N LEU A 29 -11.07 -18.11 -17.10
CA LEU A 29 -10.69 -16.93 -17.84
C LEU A 29 -10.16 -15.87 -16.86
N TYR A 30 -8.97 -15.35 -17.16
CA TYR A 30 -8.25 -14.47 -16.25
C TYR A 30 -7.82 -13.19 -16.95
N THR A 31 -8.27 -12.08 -16.40
CA THR A 31 -8.02 -10.74 -16.93
C THR A 31 -6.84 -10.11 -16.20
N LYS A 32 -5.91 -9.49 -16.95
CA LYS A 32 -4.87 -8.67 -16.29
C LYS A 32 -5.52 -7.46 -15.67
N THR A 33 -5.01 -7.01 -14.53
CA THR A 33 -5.55 -5.82 -13.83
C THR A 33 -5.57 -4.56 -14.71
N SER A 34 -4.70 -4.48 -15.72
CA SER A 34 -4.62 -3.37 -16.68
C SER A 34 -5.53 -3.54 -17.92
N GLU A 35 -6.24 -4.64 -18.05
CA GLU A 35 -6.99 -5.01 -19.26
C GLU A 35 -8.48 -5.18 -18.94
N GLU A 36 -9.33 -4.98 -19.96
CA GLU A 36 -10.79 -5.15 -19.82
C GLU A 36 -11.27 -6.55 -20.22
N ALA A 37 -10.47 -7.27 -21.02
CA ALA A 37 -10.78 -8.60 -21.53
C ALA A 37 -9.85 -9.67 -20.95
N PRO A 38 -10.28 -10.94 -20.91
CA PRO A 38 -9.41 -12.03 -20.53
C PRO A 38 -8.14 -12.05 -21.38
N SER A 39 -7.01 -12.20 -20.70
CA SER A 39 -5.67 -12.23 -21.31
C SER A 39 -5.05 -13.62 -21.24
N THR A 40 -5.52 -14.42 -20.28
CA THR A 40 -4.99 -15.75 -19.95
C THR A 40 -6.15 -16.72 -19.72
N ILE A 41 -6.00 -17.93 -20.24
CA ILE A 41 -7.00 -18.99 -20.18
C ILE A 41 -6.42 -20.17 -19.38
N GLU A 42 -7.18 -20.68 -18.41
CA GLU A 42 -6.93 -21.98 -17.78
C GLU A 42 -7.61 -23.06 -18.62
N ILE A 43 -6.81 -23.97 -19.17
CA ILE A 43 -7.26 -25.06 -20.02
C ILE A 43 -6.86 -26.38 -19.36
N SER A 44 -7.84 -27.26 -19.16
CA SER A 44 -7.57 -28.65 -18.80
C SER A 44 -7.53 -29.49 -20.06
N VAL A 45 -6.43 -30.22 -20.28
CA VAL A 45 -6.27 -31.08 -21.45
C VAL A 45 -6.24 -32.54 -21.01
N SER A 46 -7.17 -33.33 -21.54
CA SER A 46 -7.25 -34.77 -21.31
C SER A 46 -6.71 -35.54 -22.52
N VAL A 47 -5.88 -36.57 -22.29
CA VAL A 47 -5.31 -37.44 -23.33
C VAL A 47 -5.43 -38.90 -22.90
N GLY A 48 -6.38 -39.64 -23.48
CA GLY A 48 -6.63 -41.04 -23.12
C GLY A 48 -6.85 -41.21 -21.61
N ASN A 49 -6.08 -42.12 -21.00
CA ASN A 49 -6.14 -42.40 -19.55
C ASN A 49 -5.10 -41.62 -18.73
N LEU A 50 -4.37 -40.67 -19.34
CA LEU A 50 -3.44 -39.84 -18.59
C LEU A 50 -4.20 -38.88 -17.67
N PRO A 51 -3.65 -38.55 -16.48
CA PRO A 51 -4.20 -37.49 -15.66
C PRO A 51 -4.35 -36.20 -16.49
N PRO A 52 -5.51 -35.52 -16.44
CA PRO A 52 -5.69 -34.25 -17.13
C PRO A 52 -4.63 -33.24 -16.69
N LYS A 53 -4.06 -32.51 -17.65
CA LYS A 53 -3.07 -31.48 -17.36
C LYS A 53 -3.71 -30.10 -17.46
N THR A 54 -3.59 -29.32 -16.39
CA THR A 54 -3.99 -27.90 -16.38
C THR A 54 -2.86 -27.04 -16.91
N LEU A 55 -3.18 -26.17 -17.87
CA LEU A 55 -2.27 -25.25 -18.54
C LEU A 55 -2.84 -23.84 -18.47
N PHE A 56 -1.97 -22.84 -18.31
CA PHE A 56 -2.33 -21.43 -18.35
C PHE A 56 -1.71 -20.80 -19.57
N VAL A 57 -2.55 -20.34 -20.51
CA VAL A 57 -2.11 -19.95 -21.85
C VAL A 57 -2.58 -18.53 -22.17
N PRO A 58 -1.71 -17.64 -22.67
CA PRO A 58 -2.14 -16.35 -23.17
C PRO A 58 -3.14 -16.50 -24.33
N VAL A 59 -4.17 -15.66 -24.38
CA VAL A 59 -5.20 -15.70 -25.44
C VAL A 59 -4.57 -15.60 -26.84
N GLU A 60 -3.60 -14.70 -27.01
CA GLU A 60 -2.87 -14.53 -28.28
C GLU A 60 -2.08 -15.78 -28.71
N GLY A 61 -1.70 -16.63 -27.74
CA GLY A 61 -0.92 -17.84 -27.93
C GLY A 61 -1.76 -19.12 -27.95
N LEU A 62 -3.09 -19.02 -28.00
CA LEU A 62 -4.00 -20.15 -27.90
C LEU A 62 -3.97 -21.02 -29.17
N ASN A 63 -3.09 -22.02 -29.19
CA ASN A 63 -2.95 -22.96 -30.29
C ASN A 63 -2.33 -24.29 -29.84
N PHE A 64 -2.37 -25.30 -30.71
CA PHE A 64 -1.84 -26.64 -30.48
C PHE A 64 -0.35 -26.61 -30.12
N ALA A 65 0.46 -25.77 -30.79
CA ALA A 65 1.90 -25.76 -30.57
C ALA A 65 2.24 -25.31 -29.14
N THR A 66 1.55 -24.29 -28.62
CA THR A 66 1.69 -23.82 -27.24
C THR A 66 1.28 -24.90 -26.25
N LEU A 67 0.12 -25.53 -26.44
CA LEU A 67 -0.34 -26.62 -25.57
C LEU A 67 0.60 -27.83 -25.60
N HIS A 68 1.08 -28.21 -26.79
CA HIS A 68 1.97 -29.35 -26.99
C HIS A 68 3.35 -29.13 -26.36
N LYS A 69 3.86 -27.89 -26.35
CA LYS A 69 5.12 -27.55 -25.69
C LYS A 69 5.09 -27.94 -24.21
N ASP A 70 3.99 -27.63 -23.54
CA ASP A 70 3.82 -27.93 -22.12
C ASP A 70 3.23 -29.33 -21.88
N PHE A 71 2.53 -29.93 -22.85
CA PHE A 71 2.02 -31.30 -22.77
C PHE A 71 2.34 -32.16 -24.02
N PRO A 72 3.57 -32.69 -24.14
CA PRO A 72 4.02 -33.41 -25.34
C PRO A 72 3.30 -34.73 -25.66
N ALA A 73 2.41 -35.21 -24.77
CA ALA A 73 1.59 -36.40 -25.03
C ALA A 73 0.46 -36.13 -26.04
N MET A 74 0.16 -34.86 -26.32
CA MET A 74 -0.79 -34.46 -27.34
C MET A 74 -0.27 -34.82 -28.74
N SER A 75 -1.18 -35.23 -29.62
CA SER A 75 -0.86 -35.53 -31.02
C SER A 75 -2.00 -35.05 -31.91
N CYS A 76 -1.65 -34.49 -33.08
CA CYS A 76 -2.61 -34.03 -34.07
C CYS A 76 -2.14 -34.43 -35.48
N VAL A 77 -3.08 -34.87 -36.31
CA VAL A 77 -2.79 -35.54 -37.59
C VAL A 77 -2.52 -34.54 -38.72
N GLY A 78 -1.25 -34.19 -38.91
CA GLY A 78 -0.82 -33.33 -40.03
C GLY A 78 -1.19 -31.84 -39.86
N SER A 79 -0.65 -30.99 -40.72
CA SER A 79 -0.77 -29.52 -40.60
C SER A 79 -2.20 -29.02 -40.72
N LYS A 80 -2.97 -29.50 -41.71
CA LYS A 80 -4.35 -29.08 -41.95
C LYS A 80 -5.29 -29.36 -40.76
N ARG A 81 -5.07 -30.47 -40.04
CA ARG A 81 -5.86 -30.79 -38.83
C ARG A 81 -5.45 -29.94 -37.64
N ARG A 82 -4.19 -29.51 -37.56
CA ARG A 82 -3.74 -28.57 -36.53
C ARG A 82 -4.41 -27.21 -36.69
N GLU A 83 -4.48 -26.67 -37.90
CA GLU A 83 -5.21 -25.42 -38.17
C GLU A 83 -6.69 -25.51 -37.76
N LEU A 84 -7.32 -26.66 -38.00
CA LEU A 84 -8.71 -26.91 -37.59
C LEU A 84 -8.85 -27.05 -36.07
N PHE A 85 -7.89 -27.71 -35.41
CA PHE A 85 -7.82 -27.78 -33.95
C PHE A 85 -7.68 -26.38 -33.35
N ASP A 86 -6.80 -25.54 -33.90
CA ASP A 86 -6.57 -24.18 -33.44
C ASP A 86 -7.83 -23.31 -33.61
N ALA A 87 -8.49 -23.39 -34.77
CA ALA A 87 -9.75 -22.68 -35.02
C ALA A 87 -10.87 -23.13 -34.06
N TRP A 88 -10.97 -24.43 -33.79
CA TRP A 88 -11.95 -24.95 -32.84
C TRP A 88 -11.64 -24.57 -31.39
N LEU A 89 -10.36 -24.59 -30.99
CA LEU A 89 -9.92 -24.16 -29.67
C LEU A 89 -10.23 -22.67 -29.45
N HIS A 90 -10.05 -21.83 -30.48
CA HIS A 90 -10.44 -20.44 -30.45
C HIS A 90 -11.97 -20.27 -30.32
N ASN A 91 -12.76 -21.06 -31.06
CA ASN A 91 -14.22 -21.03 -30.92
C ASN A 91 -14.69 -21.47 -29.52
N LEU A 92 -14.04 -22.49 -28.93
CA LEU A 92 -14.31 -22.93 -27.57
C LEU A 92 -14.08 -21.78 -26.57
N TYR A 93 -12.98 -21.04 -26.72
CA TYR A 93 -12.73 -19.83 -25.92
C TYR A 93 -13.82 -18.77 -26.13
N VAL A 94 -14.19 -18.45 -27.37
CA VAL A 94 -15.19 -17.41 -27.68
C VAL A 94 -16.57 -17.75 -27.10
N GLN A 95 -16.96 -19.03 -27.07
CA GLN A 95 -18.25 -19.49 -26.52
C GLN A 95 -18.26 -19.57 -24.99
N SER A 96 -17.11 -19.76 -24.36
CA SER A 96 -17.01 -19.99 -22.90
C SER A 96 -17.62 -18.87 -22.03
N PRO A 97 -17.46 -17.56 -22.34
CA PRO A 97 -18.14 -16.49 -21.62
C PRO A 97 -19.66 -16.56 -21.72
N GLU A 98 -20.21 -16.87 -22.90
CA GLU A 98 -21.66 -16.96 -23.10
C GLU A 98 -22.27 -18.07 -22.25
N ASP A 99 -21.65 -19.26 -22.23
CA ASP A 99 -22.07 -20.39 -21.40
C ASP A 99 -22.02 -20.05 -19.90
N TYR A 100 -21.03 -19.28 -19.46
CA TYR A 100 -20.96 -18.80 -18.09
C TYR A 100 -22.12 -17.86 -17.74
N TYR A 101 -22.42 -16.86 -18.59
CA TYR A 101 -23.54 -15.94 -18.35
C TYR A 101 -24.90 -16.64 -18.39
N HIS A 102 -25.04 -17.72 -19.15
CA HIS A 102 -26.23 -18.56 -19.17
C HIS A 102 -26.31 -19.57 -18.00
N GLY A 103 -25.30 -19.62 -17.13
CA GLY A 103 -25.28 -20.49 -15.94
C GLY A 103 -25.10 -21.98 -16.28
N THR A 104 -24.63 -22.30 -17.49
CA THR A 104 -24.43 -23.68 -17.95
C THR A 104 -23.00 -24.18 -17.71
N SER A 105 -22.11 -23.31 -17.19
CA SER A 105 -20.70 -23.60 -16.98
C SER A 105 -20.24 -23.30 -15.55
N SER A 106 -19.28 -24.09 -15.05
CA SER A 106 -18.55 -23.88 -13.79
C SER A 106 -17.24 -23.10 -13.98
N LEU A 107 -17.16 -22.32 -15.07
CA LEU A 107 -16.00 -21.53 -15.46
C LEU A 107 -15.55 -20.59 -14.33
N LYS A 108 -14.26 -20.62 -14.00
CA LYS A 108 -13.67 -19.66 -13.06
C LYS A 108 -13.39 -18.35 -13.78
N ILE A 109 -13.95 -17.25 -13.28
CA ILE A 109 -13.59 -15.91 -13.73
C ILE A 109 -12.69 -15.29 -12.67
N GLY A 110 -11.51 -14.84 -13.09
CA GLY A 110 -10.47 -14.41 -12.16
C GLY A 110 -9.55 -13.32 -12.70
N SER A 111 -8.49 -13.04 -11.94
CA SER A 111 -7.47 -12.05 -12.30
C SER A 111 -6.11 -12.71 -12.52
N PHE A 112 -5.41 -12.28 -13.56
CA PHE A 112 -4.03 -12.68 -13.84
C PHE A 112 -3.10 -11.53 -13.41
N VAL A 113 -2.28 -11.78 -12.40
CA VAL A 113 -1.44 -10.76 -11.79
C VAL A 113 0.01 -10.90 -12.26
N THR A 114 0.55 -9.80 -12.77
CA THR A 114 1.92 -9.69 -13.32
C THR A 114 2.82 -8.74 -12.53
N GLU A 115 2.31 -8.20 -11.41
CA GLU A 115 3.04 -7.30 -10.51
C GLU A 115 2.91 -7.77 -9.06
N ASN A 116 3.96 -7.56 -8.25
CA ASN A 116 3.94 -7.84 -6.82
C ASN A 116 3.42 -6.65 -6.00
N GLY A 117 3.14 -6.90 -4.72
CA GLY A 117 2.70 -5.88 -3.80
C GLY A 117 1.19 -5.68 -3.85
N ILE A 118 0.78 -4.43 -3.68
CA ILE A 118 -0.58 -4.06 -3.35
C ILE A 118 -1.35 -3.83 -4.63
N LEU A 119 -2.52 -4.45 -4.75
CA LEU A 119 -3.38 -4.23 -5.90
C LEU A 119 -4.84 -4.11 -5.49
N GLN A 120 -5.57 -3.41 -6.36
CA GLN A 120 -7.01 -3.40 -6.36
C GLN A 120 -7.51 -4.23 -7.54
N LEU A 121 -8.23 -5.30 -7.24
CA LEU A 121 -8.92 -6.12 -8.23
C LEU A 121 -10.15 -5.38 -8.79
N PRO A 122 -10.71 -5.86 -9.93
CA PRO A 122 -12.00 -5.40 -10.41
C PRO A 122 -13.07 -5.41 -9.29
N TYR A 123 -13.98 -4.44 -9.31
CA TYR A 123 -15.01 -4.21 -8.28
C TYR A 123 -14.49 -3.73 -6.91
N GLY A 124 -13.22 -3.32 -6.83
CA GLY A 124 -12.69 -2.56 -5.70
C GLY A 124 -12.10 -3.40 -4.57
N THR A 125 -12.07 -4.73 -4.71
CA THR A 125 -11.44 -5.63 -3.74
C THR A 125 -9.95 -5.35 -3.64
N LEU A 126 -9.46 -5.11 -2.43
CA LEU A 126 -8.04 -4.90 -2.15
C LEU A 126 -7.39 -6.20 -1.68
N GLY A 127 -6.15 -6.41 -2.10
CA GLY A 127 -5.30 -7.47 -1.61
C GLY A 127 -3.84 -7.24 -1.96
N ALA A 128 -3.00 -8.22 -1.65
CA ALA A 128 -1.59 -8.17 -1.99
C ALA A 128 -1.09 -9.49 -2.57
N ILE A 129 -0.14 -9.40 -3.52
CA ILE A 129 0.66 -10.53 -3.98
C ILE A 129 2.03 -10.48 -3.30
N GLU A 130 2.37 -11.56 -2.62
CA GLU A 130 3.70 -11.81 -2.10
C GLU A 130 4.25 -13.08 -2.71
N GLY A 131 5.12 -12.92 -3.71
CA GLY A 131 5.67 -14.07 -4.41
C GLY A 131 4.58 -14.90 -5.07
N GLY A 132 4.46 -16.16 -4.67
CA GLY A 132 3.45 -17.11 -5.16
C GLY A 132 2.17 -17.14 -4.32
N GLU A 133 2.03 -16.26 -3.33
CA GLU A 133 0.91 -16.24 -2.40
C GLU A 133 0.04 -14.98 -2.55
N THR A 134 -1.24 -15.15 -2.23
CA THR A 134 -2.23 -14.07 -2.20
C THR A 134 -2.64 -13.79 -0.77
N LEU A 135 -2.67 -12.51 -0.39
CA LEU A 135 -3.11 -12.06 0.93
C LEU A 135 -4.42 -11.25 0.81
N GLY A 136 -5.47 -11.66 1.52
CA GLY A 136 -6.78 -10.98 1.50
C GLY A 136 -7.63 -11.26 0.24
N LEU A 137 -7.19 -12.18 -0.62
CA LEU A 137 -7.87 -12.55 -1.87
C LEU A 137 -8.36 -14.01 -1.86
N GLU A 138 -8.55 -14.62 -0.69
CA GLU A 138 -8.84 -16.06 -0.53
C GLU A 138 -10.16 -16.49 -1.20
N LYS A 139 -11.05 -15.54 -1.47
CA LYS A 139 -12.35 -15.75 -2.14
C LYS A 139 -12.32 -15.47 -3.65
N HIS A 140 -11.16 -15.09 -4.20
CA HIS A 140 -11.01 -14.69 -5.60
C HIS A 140 -10.11 -15.68 -6.34
N TYR A 141 -10.47 -15.99 -7.58
CA TYR A 141 -9.59 -16.77 -8.44
C TYR A 141 -8.47 -15.86 -8.96
N VAL A 142 -7.27 -16.06 -8.43
CA VAL A 142 -6.08 -15.28 -8.81
C VAL A 142 -5.01 -16.23 -9.32
N ILE A 143 -4.48 -15.92 -10.48
CA ILE A 143 -3.27 -16.56 -11.01
C ILE A 143 -2.15 -15.55 -10.94
N ILE A 144 -1.01 -16.00 -10.41
CA ILE A 144 0.20 -15.20 -10.32
C ILE A 144 1.17 -15.66 -11.42
N ASP A 145 1.77 -14.70 -12.12
CA ASP A 145 2.83 -15.01 -13.07
C ASP A 145 3.96 -15.79 -12.38
N SER A 146 4.33 -16.92 -12.97
CA SER A 146 5.42 -17.78 -12.50
C SER A 146 6.74 -17.05 -12.20
N LYS A 147 7.03 -15.94 -12.89
CA LYS A 147 8.21 -15.10 -12.63
C LYS A 147 8.11 -14.41 -11.27
N LEU A 148 6.95 -13.88 -10.93
CA LEU A 148 6.72 -13.26 -9.61
C LEU A 148 6.76 -14.29 -8.49
N ALA A 149 6.26 -15.50 -8.76
CA ALA A 149 6.20 -16.59 -7.78
C ALA A 149 7.58 -16.97 -7.21
N THR A 150 8.67 -16.53 -7.84
CA THR A 150 10.05 -16.75 -7.38
C THR A 150 10.58 -15.68 -6.43
N ILE A 151 9.85 -14.59 -6.22
CA ILE A 151 10.23 -13.46 -5.38
C ILE A 151 9.62 -13.65 -3.99
N SER A 152 10.37 -13.46 -2.91
CA SER A 152 9.82 -13.52 -1.54
C SER A 152 10.31 -12.36 -0.69
N VAL A 153 9.50 -11.95 0.29
CA VAL A 153 9.92 -11.03 1.34
C VAL A 153 10.31 -11.85 2.57
N LEU A 154 11.25 -11.32 3.36
CA LEU A 154 11.90 -12.04 4.48
C LEU A 154 10.96 -12.42 5.64
N ARG A 155 9.71 -11.93 5.68
CA ARG A 155 8.80 -12.11 6.82
C ARG A 155 7.36 -12.19 6.35
N ASP A 156 6.54 -12.94 7.09
CA ASP A 156 5.08 -13.00 6.96
C ASP A 156 4.48 -11.59 7.07
N VAL A 157 4.04 -11.06 5.92
CA VAL A 157 3.48 -9.71 5.78
C VAL A 157 1.97 -9.72 6.03
N TYR A 158 1.36 -10.83 6.46
CA TYR A 158 -0.10 -10.97 6.56
C TYR A 158 -0.76 -9.83 7.34
N VAL A 159 -0.25 -9.48 8.52
CA VAL A 159 -0.80 -8.37 9.33
C VAL A 159 -0.62 -7.01 8.63
N ALA A 160 0.52 -6.78 7.98
CA ALA A 160 0.77 -5.53 7.27
C ALA A 160 -0.09 -5.41 6.00
N ALA A 161 -0.31 -6.51 5.27
CA ALA A 161 -1.08 -6.54 4.04
C ALA A 161 -2.60 -6.57 4.26
N THR A 162 -3.08 -7.19 5.33
CA THR A 162 -4.54 -7.34 5.58
C THR A 162 -5.12 -6.30 6.52
N LEU A 163 -4.32 -5.76 7.46
CA LEU A 163 -4.80 -4.77 8.43
C LEU A 163 -4.29 -3.36 8.10
N TRP A 164 -2.98 -3.19 8.00
CA TRP A 164 -2.39 -1.86 7.80
C TRP A 164 -2.73 -1.30 6.44
N LEU A 165 -2.65 -2.12 5.41
CA LEU A 165 -2.72 -1.64 4.06
C LEU A 165 -4.10 -1.09 3.65
N PRO A 166 -5.23 -1.79 3.88
CA PRO A 166 -6.54 -1.22 3.60
C PRO A 166 -6.78 0.08 4.38
N LEU A 167 -6.28 0.14 5.62
CA LEU A 167 -6.33 1.35 6.43
C LEU A 167 -5.52 2.47 5.77
N LEU A 168 -4.26 2.24 5.39
CA LEU A 168 -3.41 3.25 4.74
C LEU A 168 -4.03 3.79 3.44
N LEU A 169 -4.64 2.92 2.63
CA LEU A 169 -5.27 3.32 1.38
C LEU A 169 -6.56 4.14 1.58
N SER A 170 -7.23 4.00 2.73
CA SER A 170 -8.41 4.80 3.07
C SER A 170 -8.06 6.13 3.74
N LEU A 171 -6.82 6.30 4.19
CA LEU A 171 -6.40 7.53 4.87
C LEU A 171 -6.26 8.72 3.90
N PRO A 172 -6.70 9.92 4.31
CA PRO A 172 -6.45 11.13 3.54
C PRO A 172 -4.93 11.44 3.53
N ASN A 173 -4.46 12.12 2.46
CA ASN A 173 -3.05 12.48 2.29
C ASN A 173 -2.43 13.17 3.53
N ALA A 174 -3.20 14.00 4.23
CA ALA A 174 -2.74 14.65 5.46
C ALA A 174 -2.41 13.64 6.57
N ALA A 175 -3.23 12.60 6.74
CA ALA A 175 -2.98 11.53 7.70
C ALA A 175 -1.77 10.69 7.31
N LEU A 176 -1.61 10.37 6.02
CA LEU A 176 -0.43 9.66 5.51
C LEU A 176 0.87 10.44 5.76
N MET A 177 0.86 11.76 5.56
CA MET A 177 2.02 12.61 5.84
C MET A 177 2.36 12.65 7.34
N VAL A 178 1.35 12.75 8.21
CA VAL A 178 1.54 12.70 9.67
C VAL A 178 2.10 11.35 10.10
N LEU A 179 1.57 10.25 9.56
CA LEU A 179 2.09 8.90 9.82
C LEU A 179 3.54 8.77 9.34
N GLY A 180 3.83 9.15 8.10
CA GLY A 180 5.18 9.06 7.52
C GLY A 180 6.21 9.83 8.36
N PHE A 181 5.87 11.04 8.78
CA PHE A 181 6.74 11.83 9.67
C PHE A 181 6.86 11.20 11.07
N THR A 182 5.78 10.62 11.60
CA THR A 182 5.79 9.90 12.88
C THR A 182 6.72 8.68 12.84
N LEU A 183 6.68 7.90 11.76
CA LEU A 183 7.59 6.77 11.55
C LEU A 183 9.05 7.25 11.37
N LEU A 184 9.27 8.30 10.59
CA LEU A 184 10.58 8.93 10.44
C LEU A 184 11.13 9.41 11.78
N SER A 185 10.26 9.90 12.68
CA SER A 185 10.64 10.35 14.01
C SER A 185 11.27 9.23 14.83
N MET A 186 10.77 7.99 14.70
CA MET A 186 11.21 6.81 15.43
C MET A 186 12.58 6.27 14.99
N VAL A 187 13.03 6.64 13.79
CA VAL A 187 14.31 6.20 13.22
C VAL A 187 15.26 7.37 12.93
N ARG A 188 14.94 8.57 13.42
CA ARG A 188 15.67 9.82 13.13
C ARG A 188 17.16 9.68 13.37
N SER A 189 17.57 9.15 14.51
CA SER A 189 18.99 9.02 14.85
C SER A 189 19.74 8.05 13.93
N ALA A 190 19.09 6.98 13.46
CA ALA A 190 19.67 6.08 12.47
C ALA A 190 19.86 6.78 11.13
N VAL A 191 18.89 7.59 10.70
CA VAL A 191 18.96 8.42 9.50
C VAL A 191 20.12 9.42 9.59
N LEU A 192 20.25 10.13 10.71
CA LEU A 192 21.35 11.06 10.95
C LEU A 192 22.72 10.35 10.95
N ASN A 193 22.81 9.19 11.60
CA ASN A 193 24.05 8.38 11.64
C ASN A 193 24.44 7.83 10.26
N ALA A 194 23.49 7.67 9.34
CA ALA A 194 23.75 7.33 7.95
C ALA A 194 24.27 8.52 7.12
N GLY A 195 24.47 9.69 7.73
CA GLY A 195 24.94 10.90 7.06
C GLY A 195 23.84 11.71 6.36
N ILE A 196 22.57 11.37 6.58
CA ILE A 196 21.45 12.10 5.98
C ILE A 196 21.09 13.29 6.88
N HIS A 197 21.27 14.51 6.37
CA HIS A 197 20.96 15.74 7.11
C HIS A 197 19.46 16.01 7.17
N LEU A 198 18.77 15.47 8.17
CA LEU A 198 17.34 15.69 8.40
C LEU A 198 17.08 16.96 9.24
N GLN A 199 16.86 18.09 8.57
CA GLN A 199 16.51 19.38 9.18
C GLN A 199 15.04 19.74 8.92
N ALA A 200 14.12 18.92 9.42
CA ALA A 200 12.69 19.11 9.17
C ALA A 200 11.85 19.00 10.45
N VAL A 201 10.79 19.80 10.50
CA VAL A 201 9.66 19.70 11.43
C VAL A 201 8.36 19.48 10.65
N LEU A 202 7.38 18.83 11.25
CA LEU A 202 6.05 18.72 10.64
C LEU A 202 5.18 19.88 11.10
N PHE A 203 4.49 20.53 10.17
CA PHE A 203 3.68 21.70 10.46
C PHE A 203 2.27 21.50 9.90
N VAL A 204 1.33 21.16 10.78
CA VAL A 204 -0.08 20.91 10.44
C VAL A 204 -0.89 22.20 10.60
N THR A 205 -1.46 22.69 9.50
CA THR A 205 -2.14 24.00 9.45
C THR A 205 -3.58 23.92 8.99
N GLY A 206 -4.36 24.91 9.40
CA GLY A 206 -5.73 25.14 8.94
C GLY A 206 -6.60 25.78 10.01
N LEU A 207 -7.87 26.05 9.69
CA LEU A 207 -8.81 26.77 10.55
C LEU A 207 -8.99 26.13 11.94
N GLN A 208 -9.49 26.92 12.90
CA GLN A 208 -9.81 26.39 14.22
C GLN A 208 -10.92 25.33 14.13
N GLY A 209 -10.84 24.28 14.95
CA GLY A 209 -11.91 23.28 15.07
C GLY A 209 -11.93 22.18 14.00
N ILE A 210 -11.09 22.25 12.96
CA ILE A 210 -11.06 21.24 11.87
C ILE A 210 -10.28 19.96 12.21
N GLY A 211 -9.98 19.71 13.49
CA GLY A 211 -9.37 18.44 13.91
C GLY A 211 -7.85 18.30 13.71
N LYS A 212 -7.05 19.38 13.60
CA LYS A 212 -5.57 19.31 13.55
C LYS A 212 -4.96 18.48 14.69
N THR A 213 -5.33 18.82 15.92
CA THR A 213 -4.83 18.16 17.13
C THR A 213 -5.34 16.72 17.20
N THR A 214 -6.59 16.47 16.79
CA THR A 214 -7.16 15.11 16.68
C THR A 214 -6.39 14.26 15.68
N LEU A 215 -6.06 14.80 14.52
CA LEU A 215 -5.27 14.12 13.49
C LEU A 215 -3.91 13.69 14.05
N ILE A 216 -3.17 14.61 14.65
CA ILE A 216 -1.86 14.29 15.25
C ILE A 216 -2.02 13.27 16.39
N SER A 217 -3.02 13.45 17.27
CA SER A 217 -3.19 12.58 18.43
C SER A 217 -3.44 11.12 18.06
N ARG A 218 -4.12 10.84 16.94
CA ARG A 218 -4.30 9.48 16.42
C ARG A 218 -2.99 8.75 16.18
N PHE A 219 -1.94 9.48 15.81
CA PHE A 219 -0.65 8.89 15.46
C PHE A 219 0.39 8.92 16.58
N VAL A 220 0.29 9.84 17.55
CA VAL A 220 1.37 10.01 18.56
C VAL A 220 0.93 9.73 20.00
N SER A 221 -0.37 9.53 20.25
CA SER A 221 -0.88 9.33 21.62
C SER A 221 -0.54 7.98 22.24
N PHE A 222 0.17 7.10 21.52
CA PHE A 222 0.70 5.85 22.06
C PHE A 222 1.82 6.11 23.08
N ILE A 223 2.39 7.31 23.07
CA ILE A 223 3.40 7.75 24.04
C ILE A 223 2.68 8.21 25.29
N THR A 224 2.89 7.53 26.41
CA THR A 224 2.24 7.83 27.70
C THR A 224 3.29 7.99 28.80
N LYS A 225 2.91 8.63 29.92
CA LYS A 225 3.80 8.84 31.09
C LYS A 225 3.20 8.22 32.34
N GLY A 226 3.77 7.10 32.80
CA GLY A 226 3.39 6.44 34.06
C GLY A 226 2.01 5.76 34.05
N ILE A 227 1.41 5.57 35.24
CA ILE A 227 0.16 4.78 35.48
C ILE A 227 -1.11 5.48 34.93
N SER A 228 -0.98 6.50 34.09
CA SER A 228 -2.10 7.16 33.43
C SER A 228 -2.09 6.85 31.93
N PRO A 229 -2.45 5.62 31.53
CA PRO A 229 -2.42 5.18 30.13
C PRO A 229 -3.32 6.03 29.22
N ASN A 230 -4.28 6.77 29.78
CA ASN A 230 -5.23 7.59 29.01
C ASN A 230 -4.78 9.03 28.76
N LYS A 231 -3.56 9.43 29.18
CA LYS A 231 -3.06 10.78 28.93
C LYS A 231 -1.83 10.75 28.01
N PRO A 232 -1.94 11.27 26.77
CA PRO A 232 -0.81 11.41 25.88
C PRO A 232 0.32 12.19 26.55
N ALA A 233 1.52 11.64 26.52
CA ALA A 233 2.73 12.33 26.90
C ALA A 233 3.25 13.16 25.73
N LEU A 234 4.14 14.10 26.02
CA LEU A 234 4.82 14.93 25.03
C LEU A 234 3.92 15.87 24.21
N PHE A 235 2.74 16.21 24.72
CA PHE A 235 1.93 17.32 24.22
C PHE A 235 2.22 18.58 25.04
N PHE A 236 2.63 19.64 24.34
CA PHE A 236 3.02 20.92 24.90
C PHE A 236 2.21 22.03 24.23
N ASP A 237 1.49 22.83 25.02
CA ASP A 237 0.93 24.08 24.54
C ASP A 237 2.06 25.11 24.39
N LEU A 238 2.27 25.60 23.17
CA LEU A 238 3.33 26.56 22.86
C LEU A 238 3.15 27.88 23.62
N GLY A 239 1.91 28.22 24.00
CA GLY A 239 1.60 29.42 24.76
C GLY A 239 2.04 29.40 26.22
N SER A 240 2.25 28.22 26.81
CA SER A 240 2.43 28.07 28.27
C SER A 240 3.61 27.19 28.69
N SER A 241 4.18 26.37 27.79
CA SER A 241 5.10 25.28 28.18
C SER A 241 6.43 25.21 27.41
N LEU A 242 6.95 26.33 26.92
CA LEU A 242 8.18 26.41 26.12
C LEU A 242 9.41 25.74 26.76
N ALA A 243 9.63 25.96 28.06
CA ALA A 243 10.75 25.33 28.77
C ALA A 243 10.60 23.81 28.82
N GLY A 244 9.37 23.32 29.01
CA GLY A 244 9.05 21.90 28.97
C GLY A 244 9.28 21.28 27.59
N LEU A 245 8.89 22.00 26.53
CA LEU A 245 9.13 21.59 25.14
C LEU A 245 10.64 21.42 24.86
N ARG A 246 11.47 22.40 25.22
CA ARG A 246 12.94 22.33 25.04
C ARG A 246 13.59 21.20 25.84
N ILE A 247 13.12 20.97 27.07
CA ILE A 247 13.56 19.82 27.87
C ILE A 247 13.18 18.53 27.14
N ALA A 248 11.96 18.42 26.62
CA ALA A 248 11.53 17.24 25.90
C ALA A 248 12.36 16.98 24.63
N MET A 249 12.63 18.03 23.84
CA MET A 249 13.46 17.98 22.62
C MET A 249 14.87 17.43 22.86
N THR A 250 15.44 17.71 24.04
CA THR A 250 16.80 17.27 24.42
C THR A 250 16.83 15.94 25.16
N THR A 251 15.67 15.39 25.53
CA THR A 251 15.56 14.20 26.38
C THR A 251 15.00 12.99 25.63
N TYR A 252 13.93 13.17 24.86
CA TYR A 252 13.15 12.09 24.27
C TYR A 252 13.62 11.76 22.85
N ARG A 253 14.82 11.18 22.76
CA ARG A 253 15.43 10.77 21.49
C ARG A 253 14.49 9.88 20.68
N ASP A 254 14.43 10.15 19.37
CA ASP A 254 13.64 9.37 18.40
C ASP A 254 12.14 9.27 18.74
N LEU A 255 11.60 10.24 19.48
CA LEU A 255 10.16 10.32 19.74
C LEU A 255 9.56 11.59 19.13
N PRO A 256 8.33 11.51 18.59
CA PRO A 256 7.56 12.68 18.20
C PRO A 256 7.11 13.47 19.43
N ILE A 257 7.24 14.79 19.36
CA ILE A 257 6.78 15.76 20.35
C ILE A 257 5.78 16.70 19.68
N VAL A 258 4.66 16.99 20.35
CA VAL A 258 3.64 17.89 19.82
C VAL A 258 3.72 19.25 20.47
N ALA A 259 3.89 20.28 19.65
CA ALA A 259 3.78 21.69 19.99
C ALA A 259 2.44 22.23 19.48
N ASP A 260 1.42 22.21 20.34
CA ASP A 260 0.04 22.57 20.00
C ASP A 260 -0.18 24.10 20.10
N ASN A 261 -1.15 24.61 19.33
CA ASN A 261 -1.60 26.01 19.33
C ASN A 261 -0.49 27.03 19.07
N ALA A 262 0.32 26.81 18.03
CA ALA A 262 1.44 27.70 17.69
C ALA A 262 1.02 29.14 17.34
N CYS A 263 -0.25 29.40 16.99
CA CYS A 263 -0.73 30.72 16.58
C CYS A 263 -2.17 31.02 17.04
N LYS A 264 -2.33 31.75 18.15
CA LYS A 264 -3.47 32.68 18.37
C LYS A 264 -3.22 33.61 19.54
N SER A 265 -3.22 34.92 19.29
CA SER A 265 -3.36 35.94 20.34
C SER A 265 -4.22 37.08 19.81
N ALA A 266 -5.04 37.68 20.67
CA ALA A 266 -5.95 38.76 20.30
C ALA A 266 -5.26 40.10 20.01
N SER A 267 -3.95 40.27 20.32
CA SER A 267 -3.23 41.53 20.10
C SER A 267 -2.04 41.39 19.14
N LYS A 268 -1.86 42.39 18.27
CA LYS A 268 -0.77 42.42 17.26
C LYS A 268 0.63 42.33 17.87
N ALA A 269 0.84 42.95 19.05
CA ALA A 269 2.14 42.93 19.72
C ALA A 269 2.48 41.55 20.30
N VAL A 270 1.49 40.89 20.92
CA VAL A 270 1.66 39.53 21.44
C VAL A 270 1.80 38.53 20.30
N GLN A 271 1.10 38.74 19.18
CA GLN A 271 1.22 37.92 17.99
C GLN A 271 2.62 37.99 17.38
N ARG A 272 3.19 39.18 17.20
CA ARG A 272 4.57 39.34 16.73
C ARG A 272 5.57 38.63 17.64
N LYS A 273 5.40 38.75 18.96
CA LYS A 273 6.30 38.07 19.90
C LYS A 273 6.19 36.54 19.82
N ARG A 274 4.99 36.01 19.61
CA ARG A 274 4.76 34.59 19.39
C ARG A 274 5.34 34.11 18.06
N GLU A 275 5.24 34.89 16.99
CA GLU A 275 5.87 34.58 15.70
C GLU A 275 7.40 34.48 15.83
N GLU A 276 8.04 35.39 16.57
CA GLU A 276 9.48 35.32 16.86
C GLU A 276 9.85 34.05 17.63
N VAL A 277 9.08 33.72 18.67
CA VAL A 277 9.29 32.51 19.49
C VAL A 277 9.10 31.26 18.63
N LEU A 278 8.06 31.20 17.82
CA LEU A 278 7.79 30.09 16.90
C LEU A 278 8.94 29.90 15.91
N ALA A 279 9.41 30.98 15.26
CA ALA A 279 10.54 30.92 14.34
C ALA A 279 11.82 30.39 15.03
N GLN A 280 12.08 30.82 16.26
CA GLN A 280 13.20 30.30 17.04
C GLN A 280 13.06 28.80 17.31
N ILE A 281 11.88 28.34 17.75
CA ILE A 281 11.65 26.92 18.06
C ILE A 281 11.72 26.06 16.79
N ILE A 282 11.23 26.55 15.64
CA ILE A 282 11.38 25.84 14.36
C ILE A 282 12.86 25.58 14.06
N ARG A 283 13.72 26.58 14.26
CA ARG A 283 15.17 26.43 14.03
C ARG A 283 15.82 25.48 15.02
N GLU A 284 15.46 25.56 16.30
CA GLU A 284 15.92 24.64 17.35
C GLU A 284 15.48 23.19 17.03
N ALA A 285 14.22 22.98 16.67
CA ALA A 285 13.66 21.69 16.36
C ALA A 285 14.21 21.08 15.06
N ALA A 286 14.50 21.91 14.06
CA ALA A 286 15.16 21.48 12.83
C ALA A 286 16.68 21.27 12.97
N ASN A 287 17.27 21.41 14.17
CA ASN A 287 18.73 21.40 14.39
C ASN A 287 19.48 22.42 13.51
N ALA A 288 18.84 23.54 13.20
CA ALA A 288 19.47 24.68 12.52
C ALA A 288 20.02 25.72 13.50
N ALA A 289 19.68 25.61 14.78
CA ALA A 289 20.23 26.39 15.88
C ALA A 289 20.31 25.52 17.14
N PRO A 290 21.33 25.71 18.01
CA PRO A 290 21.43 24.98 19.26
C PRO A 290 20.38 25.47 20.27
N ILE A 291 20.00 24.58 21.19
CA ILE A 291 19.14 24.93 22.32
C ILE A 291 20.04 25.41 23.46
N MET A 292 19.94 26.69 23.79
CA MET A 292 20.72 27.28 24.88
C MET A 292 20.07 26.99 26.25
N LYS A 293 20.82 26.37 27.17
CA LYS A 293 20.38 26.13 28.54
C LYS A 293 21.32 26.79 29.55
N ALA A 294 20.79 27.59 30.46
CA ALA A 294 21.57 28.13 31.57
C ALA A 294 21.89 27.02 32.58
N SER A 295 23.16 26.91 32.97
CA SER A 295 23.62 25.98 34.01
C SER A 295 23.58 26.62 35.41
N PRO A 296 23.47 25.81 36.48
CA PRO A 296 23.60 26.28 37.87
C PRO A 296 25.04 26.76 38.11
N GLY A 297 25.29 28.04 37.86
CA GLY A 297 26.64 28.62 37.81
C GLY A 297 26.79 29.76 36.81
N GLY A 298 25.78 30.02 35.98
CA GLY A 298 25.75 31.15 35.05
C GLY A 298 26.33 30.86 33.66
N ASN A 299 27.00 29.72 33.48
CA ASN A 299 27.48 29.29 32.17
C ASN A 299 26.30 28.80 31.31
N GLN A 300 26.36 29.04 30.00
CA GLN A 300 25.40 28.47 29.05
C GLN A 300 25.95 27.17 28.46
N VAL A 301 25.07 26.17 28.35
CA VAL A 301 25.36 24.88 27.71
C VAL A 301 24.52 24.81 26.45
N GLU A 302 25.16 24.43 25.35
CA GLU A 302 24.50 24.15 24.08
C GLU A 302 24.02 22.71 24.06
N LEU A 303 22.75 22.51 23.70
CA LEU A 303 22.13 21.19 23.56
C LEU A 303 21.59 21.04 22.15
N GLU A 304 21.67 19.82 21.61
CA GLU A 304 21.06 19.47 20.33
C GLU A 304 19.66 18.89 20.52
N ASN A 305 18.78 19.12 19.54
CA ASN A 305 17.49 18.43 19.51
C ASN A 305 17.69 16.98 19.03
N VAL A 306 17.24 16.03 19.84
CA VAL A 306 17.28 14.59 19.55
C VAL A 306 15.89 14.02 19.22
N ALA A 307 14.85 14.83 19.29
CA ALA A 307 13.46 14.46 19.01
C ALA A 307 12.98 15.02 17.67
N SER A 308 11.78 14.63 17.25
CA SER A 308 11.09 15.26 16.12
C SER A 308 9.90 16.06 16.61
N VAL A 309 9.67 17.25 16.07
CA VAL A 309 8.61 18.15 16.55
C VAL A 309 7.52 18.31 15.49
N LEU A 310 6.27 18.15 15.94
CA LEU A 310 5.06 18.35 15.16
C LEU A 310 4.33 19.57 15.72
N PHE A 311 4.00 20.53 14.87
CA PHE A 311 3.28 21.72 15.24
C PHE A 311 1.83 21.66 14.75
N THR A 312 0.91 22.18 15.57
CA THR A 312 -0.40 22.61 15.08
C THR A 312 -0.45 24.14 15.05
N ALA A 313 -0.96 24.69 13.95
CA ALA A 313 -1.12 26.13 13.81
C ALA A 313 -2.33 26.48 12.97
N GLU A 314 -2.75 27.74 13.04
CA GLU A 314 -3.74 28.28 12.11
C GLU A 314 -3.08 28.81 10.84
N ASP A 315 -1.92 29.45 11.01
CA ASP A 315 -1.13 30.05 9.93
C ASP A 315 0.25 29.40 9.80
N THR A 316 0.84 29.49 8.62
CA THR A 316 2.22 29.04 8.33
C THR A 316 3.26 30.09 8.74
N PRO A 317 4.53 29.68 8.95
CA PRO A 317 5.63 30.62 9.14
C PRO A 317 5.75 31.58 7.93
N LYS A 318 6.02 32.86 8.20
CA LYS A 318 6.11 33.89 7.14
C LYS A 318 7.47 33.97 6.47
N ASN A 319 8.53 33.54 7.15
CA ASN A 319 9.90 33.63 6.68
C ASN A 319 10.24 32.42 5.82
N GLU A 320 10.75 32.64 4.60
CA GLU A 320 11.18 31.60 3.67
C GLU A 320 12.19 30.62 4.28
N SER A 321 13.15 31.13 5.06
CA SER A 321 14.13 30.28 5.74
C SER A 321 13.43 29.31 6.68
N ASP A 322 12.46 29.78 7.46
CA ASP A 322 11.73 28.92 8.40
C ASP A 322 10.80 27.93 7.67
N LEU A 323 10.22 28.33 6.53
CA LEU A 323 9.40 27.48 5.67
C LEU A 323 10.18 26.31 5.07
N THR A 324 11.44 26.51 4.63
CA THR A 324 12.26 25.43 4.07
C THR A 324 12.58 24.30 5.06
N ARG A 325 12.35 24.54 6.36
CA ARG A 325 12.53 23.56 7.44
C ARG A 325 11.23 22.87 7.83
N CYS A 326 10.12 23.21 7.19
CA CYS A 326 8.80 22.72 7.52
C CYS A 326 8.27 21.79 6.41
N ILE A 327 7.89 20.58 6.80
CA ILE A 327 6.99 19.74 6.00
C ILE A 327 5.57 20.24 6.29
N LEU A 328 4.99 20.95 5.34
CA LEU A 328 3.69 21.59 5.50
C LEU A 328 2.56 20.61 5.16
N VAL A 329 1.68 20.38 6.14
CA VAL A 329 0.44 19.62 5.94
C VAL A 329 -0.72 20.57 6.17
N LYS A 330 -1.38 20.99 5.09
CA LYS A 330 -2.56 21.84 5.16
C LYS A 330 -3.81 20.97 5.18
N ILE A 331 -4.67 21.17 6.18
CA ILE A 331 -6.01 20.58 6.22
C ILE A 331 -7.05 21.69 6.07
N SER A 332 -8.00 21.47 5.16
CA SER A 332 -9.06 22.43 4.83
C SER A 332 -10.40 22.08 5.49
N GLU A 333 -10.58 20.81 5.81
CA GLU A 333 -11.76 20.24 6.43
C GLU A 333 -11.35 19.19 7.47
N GLN A 334 -12.31 18.73 8.26
CA GLN A 334 -12.05 17.68 9.24
C GLN A 334 -11.67 16.39 8.51
N PRO A 335 -10.46 15.84 8.75
CA PRO A 335 -10.06 14.59 8.11
C PRO A 335 -11.02 13.48 8.51
N ASP A 336 -11.52 12.75 7.52
CA ASP A 336 -12.23 11.49 7.75
C ASP A 336 -11.20 10.44 8.14
N LEU A 337 -11.26 10.00 9.40
CA LEU A 337 -10.30 9.07 9.98
C LEU A 337 -11.07 7.82 10.42
N PRO A 338 -10.71 6.63 9.91
CA PRO A 338 -11.35 5.38 10.30
C PRO A 338 -11.27 5.17 11.82
N GLU A 339 -12.29 4.57 12.42
CA GLU A 339 -12.33 4.31 13.88
C GLU A 339 -11.23 3.33 14.30
N GLU A 340 -10.86 2.43 13.40
CA GLU A 340 -9.80 1.45 13.56
C GLU A 340 -8.44 2.13 13.73
N LEU A 341 -8.24 3.34 13.19
CA LEU A 341 -6.98 4.07 13.37
C LEU A 341 -6.83 4.51 14.83
N THR A 342 -6.17 3.67 15.61
CA THR A 342 -5.90 3.90 17.04
C THR A 342 -4.41 4.10 17.30
N PRO A 343 -4.06 4.84 18.37
CA PRO A 343 -2.66 4.96 18.78
C PRO A 343 -2.01 3.59 19.06
N ASP A 344 -2.75 2.65 19.64
CA ASP A 344 -2.26 1.30 19.93
C ASP A 344 -1.84 0.56 18.65
N MET A 345 -2.62 0.70 17.57
CA MET A 345 -2.19 0.20 16.27
C MET A 345 -0.86 0.81 15.88
N VAL A 346 -0.72 2.14 15.87
CA VAL A 346 0.54 2.80 15.47
C VAL A 346 1.73 2.35 16.33
N SER A 347 1.50 2.04 17.60
CA SER A 347 2.53 1.49 18.49
C SER A 347 3.07 0.12 18.04
N ALA A 348 2.25 -0.69 17.36
CA ALA A 348 2.61 -2.01 16.86
C ALA A 348 3.47 -1.99 15.59
N ILE A 349 3.70 -0.81 14.98
CA ILE A 349 4.66 -0.65 13.88
C ILE A 349 6.11 -0.64 14.41
N ARG A 350 6.32 -0.31 15.69
CA ARG A 350 7.61 -0.29 16.36
C ARG A 350 8.09 -1.70 16.68
#